data_AF-A0AAV5TYK7-F1
#
_entry.id   AF-A0AAV5TYK7-F1
#
_cell.length_a   1.000
_cell.length_b   1.000
_cell.length_c   1.000
_cell.angle_alpha   90.00
_cell.angle_beta   90.00
_cell.angle_gamma   90.00
#
_symmetry.space_group_name_H-M   'P 1'
#
loop_
_entity.id
_entity.type
_entity.pdbx_description
1 polymer ?
#
loop_
_entity_poly.entity_id
_entity_poly.type
_entity_poly.pdbx_seq_one_letter_code
_entity_poly.pdbx_strand_id
1 'polypeptide(L)'
;FQTSEMILVKFTGISKLTAAHVFSQWSELAGLNWSVFTLFCFKILLRGVRSNSFNESCSAFVNYQLISQKKESIVYRNNAKKAVEYTQIDSTWGYNQFISFKDLIDEEKGYLKDDSIIVSAVIKAFPNA
;
A
#
# COMPACT_ATOMS: atom_id res chain seq x y z
N PHE A 1 -2.80 -13.93 -18.16
CA PHE A 1 -1.98 -14.33 -17.00
C PHE A 1 -2.35 -13.44 -15.82
N GLN A 2 -2.79 -14.02 -14.70
CA GLN A 2 -3.09 -13.29 -13.47
C GLN A 2 -1.92 -13.49 -12.51
N THR A 3 -1.28 -12.41 -12.10
CA THR A 3 -0.17 -12.44 -11.14
C THR A 3 -0.58 -11.72 -9.86
N SER A 4 -0.36 -12.39 -8.73
CA SER A 4 -0.67 -11.85 -7.41
C SER A 4 0.59 -11.80 -6.56
N GLU A 5 0.82 -10.68 -5.89
CA GLU A 5 1.92 -10.54 -4.92
C GLU A 5 1.43 -9.84 -3.67
N MET A 6 2.14 -10.06 -2.57
CA MET A 6 1.95 -9.34 -1.32
C MET A 6 3.23 -8.58 -1.02
N ILE A 7 3.13 -7.26 -0.95
CA ILE A 7 4.20 -6.40 -0.46
C ILE A 7 3.95 -6.18 1.02
N LEU A 8 4.87 -6.58 1.89
CA LEU A 8 4.81 -6.35 3.33
C LEU A 8 5.84 -5.29 3.72
N VAL A 9 5.39 -4.22 4.38
CA VAL A 9 6.22 -3.07 4.70
C VAL A 9 6.07 -2.70 6.16
N LYS A 10 7.20 -2.55 6.85
CA LYS A 10 7.26 -1.96 8.18
C LYS A 10 7.67 -0.49 8.05
N PHE A 11 6.77 0.43 8.39
CA PHE A 11 7.07 1.85 8.47
C PHE A 11 7.48 2.18 9.91
N THR A 12 8.61 2.86 10.09
CA THR A 12 9.14 3.28 11.39
C THR A 12 9.20 4.80 11.48
N GLY A 13 9.22 5.35 12.69
CA GLY A 13 9.28 6.80 12.89
C GLY A 13 7.94 7.48 12.66
N ILE A 14 6.82 6.80 12.97
CA ILE A 14 5.46 7.26 12.68
C ILE A 14 5.16 8.60 13.35
N SER A 15 5.63 8.79 14.58
CA SER A 15 5.58 10.03 15.33
C SER A 15 6.38 11.18 14.71
N LYS A 16 7.37 10.85 13.86
CA LYS A 16 8.28 11.78 13.19
C LYS A 16 8.00 11.96 11.72
N LEU A 17 6.96 11.31 11.17
CA LEU A 17 6.54 11.54 9.80
C LEU A 17 6.28 13.03 9.66
N THR A 18 7.12 13.73 8.90
CA THR A 18 6.83 15.09 8.43
C THR A 18 6.09 14.96 7.10
N ALA A 19 5.70 16.06 6.46
CA ALA A 19 4.97 16.06 5.18
C ALA A 19 5.65 15.28 4.02
N ALA A 20 6.86 14.75 4.22
CA ALA A 20 7.64 13.98 3.26
C ALA A 20 7.09 12.56 3.04
N HIS A 21 7.23 12.06 1.81
CA HIS A 21 6.80 10.73 1.41
C HIS A 21 7.79 9.67 1.94
N VAL A 22 7.30 8.63 2.63
CA VAL A 22 8.12 7.47 3.01
C VAL A 22 7.74 6.29 2.11
N PHE A 23 8.68 5.87 1.28
CA PHE A 23 8.52 4.77 0.31
C PHE A 23 9.04 3.45 0.89
N SER A 24 8.36 2.35 0.56
CA SER A 24 8.89 1.01 0.73
C SER A 24 9.97 0.69 -0.31
N GLN A 25 10.68 -0.41 -0.10
CA GLN A 25 11.45 -1.03 -1.17
C GLN A 25 10.55 -1.37 -2.37
N TRP A 26 11.16 -1.41 -3.56
CA TRP A 26 10.49 -1.74 -4.81
C TRP A 26 10.37 -3.27 -4.97
N SER A 27 9.21 -3.73 -5.41
CA SER A 27 8.95 -5.13 -5.80
C SER A 27 8.51 -5.20 -7.26
N GLU A 28 9.07 -6.12 -8.03
CA GLU A 28 8.70 -6.30 -9.44
C GLU A 28 7.56 -7.32 -9.59
N LEU A 29 6.40 -6.88 -10.07
CA LEU A 29 5.24 -7.71 -10.36
C LEU A 29 4.62 -7.36 -11.71
N ALA A 30 4.39 -8.37 -12.56
CA ALA A 30 3.77 -8.20 -13.88
C ALA A 30 4.51 -7.23 -14.82
N GLY A 31 5.84 -7.11 -14.67
CA GLY A 31 6.66 -6.14 -15.42
C GLY A 31 6.54 -4.69 -14.93
N LEU A 32 6.04 -4.49 -13.71
CA LEU A 32 5.90 -3.19 -13.04
C LEU A 32 6.66 -3.22 -11.71
N ASN A 33 7.34 -2.12 -11.37
CA ASN A 33 7.94 -1.91 -10.06
C ASN A 33 6.95 -1.23 -9.13
N TRP A 34 6.49 -1.96 -8.13
CA TRP A 34 5.53 -1.50 -7.14
C TRP A 34 6.24 -1.06 -5.86
N SER A 35 5.78 0.02 -5.25
CA SER A 35 6.21 0.49 -3.94
C SER A 35 5.02 1.06 -3.19
N VAL A 36 4.86 0.66 -1.92
CA VAL A 36 3.87 1.23 -1.02
C VAL A 36 4.50 2.44 -0.35
N PHE A 37 3.78 3.55 -0.30
CA PHE A 37 4.24 4.72 0.41
C PHE A 37 3.15 5.30 1.30
N THR A 38 3.59 5.97 2.35
CA THR A 38 2.73 6.64 3.31
C THR A 38 3.07 8.13 3.38
N LEU A 39 2.03 8.94 3.58
CA LEU A 39 2.13 10.40 3.74
C LEU A 39 1.70 10.84 5.14
N PHE A 40 2.12 12.04 5.51
CA PHE A 40 1.56 12.77 6.63
C PHE A 40 0.03 12.87 6.48
N CYS A 41 -0.70 12.63 7.59
CA CYS A 41 -2.15 12.35 7.69
C CYS A 41 -2.61 10.90 7.42
N PHE A 42 -1.70 9.92 7.38
CA PHE A 42 -2.01 8.49 7.27
C PHE A 42 -2.70 8.11 5.96
N LYS A 43 -2.36 8.84 4.88
CA LYS A 43 -2.64 8.36 3.54
C LYS A 43 -1.73 7.17 3.29
N ILE A 44 -2.33 6.06 2.88
CA ILE A 44 -1.59 4.91 2.38
C ILE A 44 -1.88 4.83 0.90
N LEU A 45 -0.81 4.97 0.13
CA LEU A 45 -0.85 4.99 -1.33
C LEU A 45 0.08 3.89 -1.84
N LEU A 46 -0.32 3.28 -2.95
CA LEU A 46 0.52 2.37 -3.71
C LEU A 46 0.92 3.11 -4.98
N ARG A 47 2.21 3.08 -5.27
CA ARG A 47 2.77 3.53 -6.53
C ARG A 47 3.18 2.31 -7.33
N GLY A 48 2.67 2.19 -8.54
CA GLY A 48 3.17 1.25 -9.54
C GLY A 48 3.89 2.03 -10.63
N VAL A 49 5.21 1.89 -10.75
CA VAL A 49 6.01 2.48 -11.83
C VAL A 49 6.47 1.38 -12.78
N ARG A 50 6.09 1.44 -14.06
CA ARG A 50 6.59 0.50 -15.07
C ARG A 50 8.04 0.80 -15.41
N SER A 51 8.90 -0.21 -15.45
CA SER A 51 10.33 -0.05 -15.78
C SER A 51 10.61 0.09 -17.28
N ASN A 52 9.67 -0.28 -18.16
CA ASN A 52 9.87 -0.24 -19.62
C ASN A 52 8.72 0.38 -20.40
N SER A 53 9.11 1.09 -21.47
CA SER A 53 8.36 1.93 -22.39
C SER A 53 7.37 1.17 -23.28
N PHE A 54 6.21 0.79 -22.74
CA PHE A 54 5.05 0.42 -23.55
C PHE A 54 3.83 1.27 -23.15
N ASN A 55 3.02 1.63 -24.16
CA ASN A 55 1.81 2.45 -24.06
C ASN A 55 0.62 1.72 -23.40
N GLU A 56 0.84 0.54 -22.85
CA GLU A 56 -0.23 -0.33 -22.33
C GLU A 56 -0.48 -0.08 -20.85
N SER A 57 -1.75 0.19 -20.52
CA SER A 57 -2.21 0.28 -19.14
C SER A 57 -2.34 -1.10 -18.51
N CYS A 58 -2.31 -1.17 -17.19
CA CYS A 58 -2.63 -2.39 -16.46
C CYS A 58 -3.73 -2.13 -15.45
N SER A 59 -4.59 -3.12 -15.23
CA SER A 59 -5.58 -3.05 -14.17
C SER A 59 -5.10 -3.86 -12.97
N ALA A 60 -5.21 -3.30 -11.77
CA ALA A 60 -4.87 -4.02 -10.55
C ALA A 60 -5.93 -3.85 -9.46
N PHE A 61 -6.25 -4.95 -8.77
CA PHE A 61 -6.93 -4.90 -7.49
C PHE A 61 -5.90 -4.77 -6.39
N VAL A 62 -6.06 -3.77 -5.51
CA VAL A 62 -5.13 -3.52 -4.41
C VAL A 62 -5.87 -3.57 -3.09
N ASN A 63 -5.54 -4.57 -2.28
CA ASN A 63 -6.04 -4.66 -0.91
C ASN A 63 -4.90 -4.37 0.08
N TYR A 64 -4.94 -3.20 0.69
CA TYR A 64 -4.13 -2.85 1.84
C TYR A 64 -4.67 -3.50 3.11
N GLN A 65 -3.76 -3.95 3.96
CA GLN A 65 -4.07 -4.50 5.25
C GLN A 65 -3.16 -3.89 6.31
N LEU A 66 -3.72 -3.62 7.48
CA LEU A 66 -2.95 -3.21 8.65
C LEU A 66 -2.84 -4.41 9.58
N ILE A 67 -1.60 -4.75 9.94
CA ILE A 67 -1.30 -5.91 10.78
C ILE A 67 -1.13 -5.42 12.22
N SER A 68 -1.87 -6.02 13.14
CA SER A 68 -1.68 -5.79 14.57
C SER A 68 -0.40 -6.48 15.02
N GLN A 69 0.50 -5.70 15.61
CA GLN A 69 1.76 -6.19 16.17
C GLN A 69 1.58 -6.83 17.56
N LYS A 70 0.36 -6.78 18.11
CA LYS A 70 -0.01 -7.41 19.39
C LYS A 70 -0.58 -8.81 19.22
N LYS A 71 -1.38 -9.02 18.17
CA LYS A 71 -2.09 -10.29 17.88
C LYS A 71 -1.53 -11.05 16.69
N GLU A 72 -0.53 -10.49 16.00
CA GLU A 72 0.04 -10.99 14.74
C GLU A 72 -1.02 -11.30 13.67
N SER A 73 -2.12 -10.57 13.70
CA SER A 73 -3.27 -10.80 12.83
C SER A 73 -3.59 -9.57 12.00
N ILE A 74 -4.22 -9.80 10.86
CA ILE A 74 -4.78 -8.73 10.04
C ILE A 74 -6.01 -8.20 10.78
N VAL A 75 -5.97 -6.94 11.20
CA VAL A 75 -7.06 -6.33 11.98
C VAL A 75 -7.83 -5.29 11.17
N TYR A 76 -7.23 -4.73 10.12
CA TYR A 76 -7.93 -3.88 9.16
C TYR A 76 -7.60 -4.29 7.72
N ARG A 77 -8.62 -4.32 6.85
CA ARG A 77 -8.51 -4.60 5.42
C ARG A 77 -9.45 -3.69 4.67
N ASN A 78 -8.98 -2.99 3.65
CA ASN A 78 -9.90 -2.36 2.70
C ASN A 78 -10.52 -3.45 1.82
N ASN A 79 -11.80 -3.27 1.48
CA ASN A 79 -12.43 -4.07 0.45
C ASN A 79 -12.37 -3.30 -0.86
N ALA A 80 -11.29 -3.46 -1.63
CA ALA A 80 -11.22 -2.90 -2.97
C ALA A 80 -12.24 -3.60 -3.87
N LYS A 81 -13.33 -2.90 -4.19
CA LYS A 81 -14.43 -3.41 -5.02
C LYS A 81 -14.21 -3.22 -6.52
N LYS A 82 -13.20 -2.42 -6.90
CA LYS A 82 -12.93 -2.04 -8.28
C LYS A 82 -11.44 -2.19 -8.57
N ALA A 83 -11.11 -2.72 -9.75
CA ALA A 83 -9.76 -2.66 -10.27
C ALA A 83 -9.43 -1.22 -10.65
N VAL A 84 -8.19 -0.82 -10.41
CA VAL A 84 -7.69 0.50 -10.76
C VAL A 84 -6.80 0.34 -11.96
N GLU A 85 -7.03 1.19 -12.96
CA GLU A 85 -6.16 1.29 -14.11
C GLU A 85 -4.94 2.14 -13.75
N TYR A 86 -3.76 1.55 -13.95
CA TYR A 86 -2.48 2.23 -13.83
C TYR A 86 -1.98 2.55 -15.24
N THR A 87 -1.71 3.82 -15.48
CA THR A 87 -1.17 4.34 -16.74
C THR A 87 0.16 5.05 -16.47
N GLN A 88 0.85 5.49 -17.52
CA GLN A 88 2.06 6.33 -17.35
C GLN A 88 1.73 7.66 -16.65
N ILE A 89 0.51 8.17 -16.82
CA ILE A 89 0.06 9.44 -16.24
C ILE A 89 -0.46 9.22 -14.83
N ASP A 90 -1.29 8.19 -14.64
CA ASP A 90 -1.91 7.83 -13.37
C ASP A 90 -1.29 6.54 -12.81
N SER A 91 -0.10 6.68 -12.22
CA SER A 91 0.71 5.58 -11.69
C SER A 91 0.54 5.33 -10.19
N THR A 92 -0.36 6.06 -9.54
CA THR A 92 -0.58 5.99 -8.08
C THR A 92 -2.05 5.86 -7.76
N TRP A 93 -2.36 4.99 -6.80
CA TRP A 93 -3.70 4.89 -6.23
C TRP A 93 -3.63 4.51 -4.76
N GLY A 94 -4.65 4.88 -4.00
CA GLY A 94 -4.81 4.43 -2.62
C GLY A 94 -5.88 5.21 -1.89
N TYR A 95 -5.77 5.25 -0.56
CA TYR A 95 -6.78 5.84 0.30
C TYR A 95 -6.25 7.08 1.00
N ASN A 96 -6.99 8.19 0.84
CA ASN A 96 -6.72 9.44 1.55
C ASN A 96 -6.93 9.33 3.07
N GLN A 97 -7.80 8.43 3.52
CA GLN A 97 -8.04 8.12 4.93
C GLN A 97 -8.22 6.62 5.06
N PHE A 98 -7.10 5.89 5.16
CA PHE A 98 -7.13 4.44 5.28
C PHE A 98 -7.60 4.00 6.67
N ILE A 99 -7.11 4.69 7.71
CA ILE A 99 -7.49 4.48 9.11
C ILE A 99 -7.49 5.84 9.82
N SER A 100 -8.35 6.02 10.83
CA SER A 100 -8.30 7.23 11.65
C SER A 100 -7.04 7.22 12.51
N PHE A 101 -6.46 8.40 12.77
CA PHE A 101 -5.29 8.49 13.66
C PHE A 101 -5.60 7.94 15.06
N LYS A 102 -6.81 8.21 15.57
CA LYS A 102 -7.30 7.68 16.85
C LYS A 102 -7.25 6.16 16.88
N ASP A 103 -7.73 5.49 15.83
CA ASP A 103 -7.71 4.03 15.75
C ASP A 103 -6.30 3.49 15.56
N LEU A 104 -5.41 4.23 14.91
CA LEU A 104 -4.04 3.80 14.68
C LEU A 104 -3.22 3.78 15.98
N ILE A 105 -3.36 4.82 16.80
CA ILE A 105 -2.64 4.94 18.08
C ILE A 105 -3.34 4.20 19.23
N ASP A 106 -4.48 3.58 18.96
CA ASP A 106 -5.20 2.77 19.93
C ASP A 106 -4.38 1.51 20.28
N GLU A 107 -3.80 1.50 21.48
CA GLU A 107 -3.00 0.40 22.01
C GLU A 107 -3.78 -0.92 22.11
N GLU A 108 -5.11 -0.87 22.25
CA GLU A 108 -5.94 -2.07 22.28
C GLU A 108 -5.97 -2.75 20.91
N LYS A 109 -5.94 -1.95 19.84
CA LYS A 109 -5.87 -2.43 18.45
C LYS A 109 -4.44 -2.88 18.10
N GLY A 110 -3.44 -2.25 18.68
CA GLY A 110 -2.05 -2.69 18.63
C GLY A 110 -1.41 -2.56 17.25
N TYR A 111 -1.84 -1.57 16.46
CA TYR A 111 -1.27 -1.29 15.14
C TYR A 111 0.08 -0.60 15.25
N LEU A 112 0.15 0.43 16.09
CA LEU A 112 1.37 1.15 16.40
C LEU A 112 2.10 0.47 17.56
N LYS A 113 3.34 0.05 17.31
CA LYS A 113 4.25 -0.50 18.33
C LYS A 113 5.66 -0.03 18.02
N ASP A 114 6.39 0.41 19.04
CA ASP A 114 7.77 0.90 18.92
C ASP A 114 7.92 1.96 17.82
N ASP A 115 6.98 2.92 17.78
CA ASP A 115 6.89 3.97 16.76
C ASP A 115 6.87 3.43 15.31
N SER A 116 6.29 2.25 15.11
CA SER A 116 6.23 1.57 13.83
C SER A 116 4.88 0.92 13.57
N ILE A 117 4.52 0.80 12.29
CA ILE A 117 3.32 0.09 11.81
C ILE A 117 3.70 -0.90 10.72
N ILE A 118 2.90 -1.95 10.56
CA ILE A 118 3.10 -2.95 9.50
C ILE A 118 1.89 -2.90 8.56
N VAL A 119 2.17 -2.64 7.29
CA VAL A 119 1.18 -2.54 6.22
C VAL A 119 1.49 -3.61 5.20
N SER A 120 0.49 -4.39 4.79
CA SER A 120 0.58 -5.24 3.60
C SER A 120 -0.24 -4.65 2.46
N ALA A 121 0.22 -4.82 1.22
CA ALA A 121 -0.53 -4.52 0.02
C ALA A 121 -0.59 -5.80 -0.83
N VAL A 122 -1.78 -6.37 -0.93
CA VAL A 122 -2.05 -7.53 -1.78
C VAL A 122 -2.49 -7.01 -3.14
N ILE A 123 -1.64 -7.21 -4.14
CA ILE A 123 -1.81 -6.71 -5.49
C ILE A 123 -2.19 -7.89 -6.38
N LYS A 124 -3.27 -7.74 -7.14
CA LYS A 124 -3.64 -8.66 -8.22
C LYS A 124 -3.69 -7.87 -9.51
N ALA A 125 -2.62 -7.95 -10.29
CA ALA A 125 -2.48 -7.23 -11.55
C ALA A 125 -2.82 -8.13 -12.74
N PHE A 126 -3.43 -7.53 -13.76
CA PHE A 126 -3.70 -8.16 -15.04
C PHE A 126 -3.51 -7.13 -16.17
N PRO A 127 -2.94 -7.56 -17.31
CA PRO A 127 -2.77 -6.67 -18.46
C PRO A 127 -4.14 -6.26 -19.02
N ASN A 128 -4.27 -5.00 -19.43
CA ASN A 128 -5.38 -4.58 -20.27
C ASN A 128 -5.04 -4.97 -21.72
N ALA A 129 -5.96 -5.66 -22.38
CA ALA A 129 -5.79 -6.11 -23.77
C ALA A 129 -5.99 -4.96 -24.77
#